data_AF-A0A2Z3I2G6-F1
#
_entry.id   AF-A0A2Z3I2G6-F1
#
_cell.length_a   1.000
_cell.length_b   1.000
_cell.length_c   1.000
_cell.angle_alpha   90.00
_cell.angle_beta   90.00
_cell.angle_gamma   90.00
#
_symmetry.space_group_name_H-M   'P 1'
#
loop_
_entity.id
_entity.type
_entity.pdbx_description
1 polymer ?
#
loop_
_entity_poly.entity_id
_entity_poly.type
_entity_poly.pdbx_seq_one_letter_code
_entity_poly.pdbx_strand_id
1 'polypeptide(L)'
;MALTKIRTLGSGGFGVVDLVEDDAGAHFARKTFHVLQNLPPQIIENVRRRFAREARTQMGIRHRNIVPVVDGDLDHDPPYYLMPVAVSSLQDDLARDGTLGGAWIAAIADIVAALDELHSMHIYHRDLKTQNVLRFEEGSEQFYAVSDFGLIAMNETRISALTMTGMAKGSDYYTAPEITSDLRRASPQSDIYSLGCIIHDIVGTQPRIPCHEIREDGPYGAILRNCTRTDASRRFKSAKAVLDALISVSVTLPPLTNERTSGFVEQLNQHEPLSEAAWRGLVELVEDEFGSNDARAILVSVGLDQASDLCTRHPELGDRLGQIYARWVHGSSFAFERCDALANVLEVFVDAGSFETKVDCLMAMLELGTSHNRWYVERKFFQLCGPSMDDNLARRLGVEFRAAGSDLCRTIGRAELSIQVSRGQLHPVLAQILEEVCT
;
A
#
# COMPACT_ATOMS: atom_id res chain seq x y z
N MET A 1 7.38 5.95 35.50
CA MET A 1 7.68 4.55 35.16
C MET A 1 9.18 4.35 35.34
N ALA A 2 9.64 3.40 36.16
CA ALA A 2 11.06 3.08 36.17
C ALA A 2 11.38 2.13 35.00
N LEU A 3 12.53 2.33 34.38
CA LEU A 3 12.94 1.60 33.18
C LEU A 3 14.31 0.97 33.41
N THR A 4 14.39 -0.35 33.32
CA THR A 4 15.64 -1.10 33.43
C THR A 4 16.17 -1.43 32.05
N LYS A 5 17.40 -1.02 31.73
CA LYS A 5 18.06 -1.39 30.47
C LYS A 5 18.45 -2.87 30.49
N ILE A 6 18.02 -3.62 29.48
CA ILE A 6 18.40 -5.01 29.25
C ILE A 6 19.63 -5.09 28.33
N ARG A 7 19.53 -4.53 27.12
CA ARG A 7 20.62 -4.56 26.12
C ARG A 7 20.48 -3.41 25.12
N THR A 8 21.58 -3.07 24.45
CA THR A 8 21.55 -2.14 23.32
C THR A 8 21.01 -2.86 22.07
N LEU A 9 20.06 -2.26 21.37
CA LEU A 9 19.51 -2.74 20.09
C LEU A 9 20.24 -2.13 18.90
N GLY A 10 20.63 -0.85 19.00
CA GLY A 10 21.37 -0.16 17.96
C GLY A 10 21.88 1.21 18.40
N SER A 11 22.81 1.76 17.64
CA SER A 11 23.34 3.12 17.84
C SER A 11 23.44 3.85 16.52
N GLY A 12 22.83 5.02 16.43
CA GLY A 12 22.90 5.92 15.28
C GLY A 12 23.72 7.18 15.58
N GLY A 13 23.80 8.10 14.63
CA GLY A 13 24.61 9.33 14.75
C GLY A 13 24.18 10.27 15.89
N PHE A 14 22.90 10.24 16.29
CA PHE A 14 22.32 11.15 17.29
C PHE A 14 21.44 10.44 18.34
N GLY A 15 21.58 9.12 18.50
CA GLY A 15 20.84 8.39 19.52
C GLY A 15 21.26 6.93 19.67
N VAL A 16 20.96 6.38 20.84
CA VAL A 16 21.12 4.96 21.16
C VAL A 16 19.74 4.37 21.42
N VAL A 17 19.46 3.21 20.83
CA VAL A 17 18.23 2.46 21.04
C VAL A 17 18.54 1.28 21.96
N ASP A 18 17.89 1.25 23.11
CA ASP A 18 18.02 0.19 24.10
C ASP A 18 16.72 -0.60 24.22
N LEU A 19 16.82 -1.91 24.44
CA LEU A 19 15.72 -2.70 24.98
C LEU A 19 15.62 -2.41 26.47
N VAL A 20 14.47 -1.92 26.91
CA VAL A 20 14.17 -1.64 28.31
C VAL A 20 12.94 -2.41 28.77
N GLU A 21 12.88 -2.69 30.05
CA GLU A 21 11.74 -3.31 30.74
C GLU A 21 11.19 -2.33 31.77
N ASP A 22 9.87 -2.22 31.86
CA ASP A 22 9.19 -1.44 32.89
C ASP A 22 8.93 -2.24 34.18
N ASP A 23 8.39 -1.58 35.20
CA ASP A 23 8.06 -2.22 36.49
C ASP A 23 7.02 -3.35 36.38
N ALA A 24 6.27 -3.42 35.28
CA ALA A 24 5.27 -4.44 34.99
C ALA A 24 5.80 -5.61 34.13
N GLY A 25 7.07 -5.57 33.73
CA GLY A 25 7.69 -6.58 32.85
C GLY A 25 7.41 -6.38 31.36
N ALA A 26 6.86 -5.22 30.96
CA ALA A 26 6.63 -4.90 29.56
C ALA A 26 7.92 -4.37 28.91
N HIS A 27 8.16 -4.83 27.67
CA HIS A 27 9.36 -4.49 26.91
C HIS A 27 9.12 -3.31 25.95
N PHE A 28 10.07 -2.37 25.92
CA PHE A 28 10.06 -1.22 25.02
C PHE A 28 11.41 -1.02 24.35
N ALA A 29 11.40 -0.43 23.16
CA ALA A 29 12.57 0.15 22.53
C ALA A 29 12.70 1.62 22.98
N ARG A 30 13.69 1.93 23.82
CA ARG A 30 13.98 3.29 24.28
C ARG A 30 15.04 3.93 23.38
N LYS A 31 14.66 4.97 22.64
CA LYS A 31 15.63 5.83 21.95
C LYS A 31 16.03 6.98 22.85
N THR A 32 17.32 7.07 23.17
CA THR A 32 17.89 8.12 24.01
C THR A 32 18.80 9.00 23.17
N PHE A 33 18.66 10.32 23.29
CA PHE A 33 19.54 11.25 22.62
C PHE A 33 21.00 11.03 23.05
N HIS A 34 21.89 10.86 22.07
CA HIS A 34 23.29 10.64 22.35
C HIS A 34 24.13 11.14 21.18
N VAL A 35 25.17 11.93 21.44
CA VAL A 35 26.06 12.45 20.41
C VAL A 35 27.40 11.74 20.53
N LEU A 36 27.72 10.91 19.53
CA LEU A 36 29.00 10.18 19.48
C LEU A 36 30.17 11.05 18.96
N GLN A 37 29.88 12.21 18.38
CA GLN A 37 30.85 13.08 17.72
C GLN A 37 31.20 14.29 18.59
N ASN A 38 32.47 14.71 18.55
CA ASN A 38 32.91 15.96 19.18
C ASN A 38 32.37 17.17 18.39
N LEU A 39 31.17 17.61 18.75
CA LEU A 39 30.51 18.79 18.19
C LEU A 39 30.53 19.97 19.17
N PRO A 40 30.56 21.22 18.70
CA PRO A 40 30.40 22.40 19.55
C PRO A 40 29.13 22.31 20.42
N PRO A 41 29.15 22.74 21.69
CA PRO A 41 28.00 22.64 22.59
C PRO A 41 26.71 23.27 22.04
N GLN A 42 26.83 24.38 21.31
CA GLN A 42 25.70 25.05 20.65
C GLN A 42 25.03 24.18 19.59
N ILE A 43 25.81 23.34 18.89
CA ILE A 43 25.29 22.41 17.89
C ILE A 43 24.60 21.24 18.59
N ILE A 44 25.21 20.69 19.65
CA ILE A 44 24.60 19.63 20.47
C ILE A 44 23.24 20.08 21.01
N GLU A 45 23.15 21.29 21.54
CA GLU A 45 21.90 21.89 22.03
C GLU A 45 20.83 21.98 20.94
N ASN A 46 21.22 22.43 19.74
CA ASN A 46 20.31 22.50 18.61
C ASN A 46 19.81 21.13 18.18
N VAL A 47 20.67 20.10 18.15
CA VAL A 47 20.24 18.73 17.79
C VAL A 47 19.36 18.13 18.89
N ARG A 48 19.67 18.35 20.17
CA ARG A 48 18.83 17.88 21.28
C ARG A 48 17.41 18.45 21.22
N ARG A 49 17.29 19.77 20.99
CA ARG A 49 15.98 20.42 20.82
C ARG A 49 15.19 19.87 19.63
N ARG A 50 15.89 19.49 18.55
CA ARG A 50 15.27 18.84 17.38
C ARG A 50 14.78 17.44 17.70
N PHE A 51 15.60 16.63 18.37
CA PHE A 51 15.21 15.29 18.82
C PHE A 51 13.92 15.33 19.65
N ALA A 52 13.81 16.26 20.60
CA ALA A 52 12.60 16.43 21.40
C ALA A 52 11.39 16.90 20.55
N ARG A 53 11.59 17.81 19.59
CA ARG A 53 10.52 18.26 18.69
C ARG A 53 10.04 17.15 17.75
N GLU A 54 10.96 16.33 17.26
CA GLU A 54 10.71 15.15 16.42
C GLU A 54 9.78 14.17 17.14
N ALA A 55 10.19 13.76 18.35
CA ALA A 55 9.39 12.86 19.18
C ALA A 55 7.98 13.42 19.44
N ARG A 56 7.85 14.71 19.79
CA ARG A 56 6.52 15.36 19.98
C ARG A 56 5.64 15.31 18.73
N THR A 57 6.23 15.47 17.55
CA THR A 57 5.47 15.42 16.29
C THR A 57 5.00 14.00 16.01
N GLN A 58 5.89 13.02 16.19
CA GLN A 58 5.59 11.61 15.99
C GLN A 58 4.54 11.06 16.96
N MET A 59 4.52 11.55 18.21
CA MET A 59 3.46 11.24 19.19
C MET A 59 2.04 11.60 18.71
N GLY A 60 1.92 12.56 17.79
CA GLY A 60 0.64 12.98 17.22
C GLY A 60 0.15 12.12 16.05
N ILE A 61 0.98 11.23 15.51
CA ILE A 61 0.69 10.45 14.31
C ILE A 61 0.17 9.07 14.71
N ARG A 62 -1.00 8.70 14.18
CA ARG A 62 -1.64 7.40 14.43
C ARG A 62 -1.86 6.67 13.12
N HIS A 63 -0.89 5.85 12.73
CA HIS A 63 -0.96 5.06 11.51
C HIS A 63 -0.24 3.73 11.73
N ARG A 64 -0.84 2.61 11.27
CA ARG A 64 -0.29 1.26 11.50
C ARG A 64 1.14 1.12 10.97
N ASN A 65 1.40 1.65 9.78
CA ASN A 65 2.72 1.58 9.14
C ASN A 65 3.67 2.72 9.55
N ILE A 66 3.40 3.46 10.63
CA ILE A 66 4.33 4.43 11.20
C ILE A 66 4.59 4.03 12.64
N VAL A 67 5.84 3.84 13.02
CA VAL A 67 6.18 3.41 14.39
C VAL A 67 5.71 4.45 15.39
N PRO A 68 4.85 4.11 16.36
CA PRO A 68 4.33 5.10 17.31
C PRO A 68 5.35 5.38 18.42
N VAL A 69 5.34 6.61 18.91
CA VAL A 69 5.94 6.95 20.21
C VAL A 69 4.88 6.73 21.28
N VAL A 70 5.11 5.78 22.19
CA VAL A 70 4.12 5.38 23.20
C VAL A 70 4.23 6.17 24.50
N ASP A 71 5.44 6.58 24.86
CA ASP A 71 5.73 7.38 26.06
C ASP A 71 7.14 7.99 25.92
N GLY A 72 7.54 8.88 26.82
CA GLY A 72 8.88 9.45 26.84
C GLY A 72 9.03 10.63 27.79
N ASP A 73 10.28 10.96 28.11
CA ASP A 73 10.63 12.19 28.80
C ASP A 73 11.56 13.01 27.91
N LEU A 74 10.96 14.01 27.26
CA LEU A 74 11.63 14.87 26.29
C LEU A 74 12.28 16.09 26.94
N ASP A 75 12.06 16.28 28.25
CA ASP A 75 12.67 17.35 29.05
C ASP A 75 13.76 16.78 29.99
N HIS A 76 13.91 15.46 30.08
CA HIS A 76 15.05 14.76 30.70
C HIS A 76 16.39 15.11 30.01
N ASP A 77 17.51 14.98 30.73
CA ASP A 77 18.87 15.11 30.18
C ASP A 77 19.67 13.80 30.33
N PRO A 78 19.93 13.04 29.23
CA PRO A 78 19.48 13.28 27.86
C PRO A 78 18.01 12.89 27.62
N PRO A 79 17.28 13.55 26.71
CA PRO A 79 15.88 13.22 26.44
C PRO A 79 15.73 11.85 25.80
N TYR A 80 14.60 11.20 26.06
CA TYR A 80 14.31 9.87 25.51
C TYR A 80 12.83 9.68 25.20
N TYR A 81 12.54 8.70 24.35
CA TYR A 81 11.19 8.22 24.11
C TYR A 81 11.16 6.71 23.89
N LEU A 82 9.96 6.14 24.04
CA LEU A 82 9.68 4.71 23.96
C LEU A 82 8.86 4.39 22.72
N MET A 83 9.16 3.25 22.13
CA MET A 83 8.45 2.66 21.00
C MET A 83 8.21 1.17 21.28
N PRO A 84 7.24 0.55 20.59
CA PRO A 84 7.11 -0.90 20.59
C PRO A 84 8.40 -1.57 20.10
N VAL A 85 8.70 -2.76 20.65
CA VAL A 85 9.86 -3.54 20.20
C VAL A 85 9.53 -4.22 18.88
N ALA A 86 10.29 -3.91 17.83
CA ALA A 86 10.17 -4.56 16.53
C ALA A 86 10.76 -5.98 16.58
N VAL A 87 10.26 -6.87 15.72
CA VAL A 87 10.77 -8.23 15.55
C VAL A 87 12.11 -8.21 14.80
N SER A 88 12.19 -7.42 13.73
CA SER A 88 13.36 -7.24 12.88
C SER A 88 13.26 -5.96 12.06
N SER A 89 14.36 -5.55 11.42
CA SER A 89 14.29 -4.56 10.34
C SER A 89 14.10 -5.24 8.98
N LEU A 90 13.63 -4.48 7.98
CA LEU A 90 13.59 -4.92 6.58
C LEU A 90 14.99 -5.31 6.08
N GLN A 91 16.04 -4.63 6.57
CA GLN A 91 17.43 -5.03 6.27
C GLN A 91 17.73 -6.45 6.74
N ASP A 92 17.35 -6.80 7.97
CA ASP A 92 17.59 -8.14 8.53
C ASP A 92 16.79 -9.20 7.77
N ASP A 93 15.55 -8.87 7.38
CA ASP A 93 14.67 -9.80 6.67
C ASP A 93 15.14 -10.01 5.22
N LEU A 94 15.57 -8.96 4.51
CA LEU A 94 16.16 -9.09 3.17
C LEU A 94 17.50 -9.83 3.19
N ALA A 95 18.29 -9.67 4.25
CA ALA A 95 19.52 -10.45 4.43
C ALA A 95 19.25 -11.95 4.66
N ARG A 96 18.09 -12.29 5.24
CA ARG A 96 17.65 -13.68 5.45
C ARG A 96 17.04 -14.27 4.19
N ASP A 97 16.17 -13.52 3.53
CA ASP A 97 15.47 -13.90 2.30
C ASP A 97 15.18 -12.64 1.46
N GLY A 98 15.95 -12.46 0.38
CA GLY A 98 15.78 -11.32 -0.53
C GLY A 98 14.43 -11.26 -1.25
N THR A 99 13.63 -12.33 -1.21
CA THR A 99 12.27 -12.36 -1.79
C THR A 99 11.16 -12.14 -0.77
N LEU A 100 11.50 -12.09 0.52
CA LEU A 100 10.55 -12.00 1.64
C LEU A 100 9.42 -13.03 1.55
N GLY A 101 9.74 -14.27 1.19
CA GLY A 101 8.77 -15.35 1.00
C GLY A 101 7.75 -15.10 -0.12
N GLY A 102 8.07 -14.22 -1.08
CA GLY A 102 7.16 -13.77 -2.12
C GLY A 102 6.21 -12.64 -1.71
N ALA A 103 6.26 -12.17 -0.46
CA ALA A 103 5.38 -11.13 0.07
C ALA A 103 5.99 -9.71 -0.01
N TRP A 104 7.04 -9.52 -0.80
CA TRP A 104 7.77 -8.25 -0.84
C TRP A 104 6.93 -7.05 -1.34
N ILE A 105 5.93 -7.28 -2.20
CA ILE A 105 5.01 -6.22 -2.65
C ILE A 105 4.16 -5.71 -1.48
N ALA A 106 3.72 -6.59 -0.58
CA ALA A 106 3.00 -6.20 0.62
C ALA A 106 3.89 -5.35 1.55
N ALA A 107 5.17 -5.69 1.69
CA ALA A 107 6.13 -4.87 2.42
C ALA A 107 6.31 -3.48 1.79
N ILE A 108 6.37 -3.38 0.45
CA ILE A 108 6.39 -2.09 -0.24
C ILE A 108 5.08 -1.32 -0.06
N ALA A 109 3.93 -2.00 -0.08
CA ALA A 109 2.63 -1.39 0.16
C ALA A 109 2.53 -0.76 1.55
N ASP A 110 3.05 -1.44 2.58
CA ASP A 110 3.16 -0.91 3.95
C ASP A 110 4.01 0.36 4.01
N ILE A 111 5.18 0.37 3.35
CA ILE A 111 6.05 1.57 3.26
C ILE A 111 5.32 2.70 2.53
N VAL A 112 4.63 2.39 1.42
CA VAL A 112 3.88 3.37 0.63
C VAL A 112 2.74 3.97 1.45
N ALA A 113 2.00 3.18 2.22
CA ALA A 113 0.95 3.66 3.11
C ALA A 113 1.51 4.63 4.17
N ALA A 114 2.66 4.31 4.76
CA ALA A 114 3.35 5.21 5.68
C ALA A 114 3.77 6.53 5.01
N LEU A 115 4.32 6.47 3.79
CA LEU A 115 4.74 7.66 3.05
C LEU A 115 3.54 8.53 2.65
N ASP A 116 2.44 7.94 2.24
CA ASP A 116 1.21 8.68 1.86
C ASP A 116 0.67 9.48 3.05
N GLU A 117 0.59 8.85 4.22
CA GLU A 117 0.19 9.51 5.47
C GLU A 117 1.14 10.66 5.83
N LEU A 118 2.47 10.43 5.82
CA LEU A 118 3.46 11.48 6.08
C LEU A 118 3.35 12.64 5.08
N HIS A 119 3.21 12.34 3.79
CA HIS A 119 3.14 13.34 2.73
C HIS A 119 1.87 14.18 2.82
N SER A 120 0.74 13.59 3.25
CA SER A 120 -0.51 14.33 3.49
C SER A 120 -0.35 15.43 4.57
N MET A 121 0.52 15.18 5.56
CA MET A 121 0.88 16.11 6.62
C MET A 121 2.06 17.03 6.25
N HIS A 122 2.53 17.00 5.00
CA HIS A 122 3.72 17.72 4.52
C HIS A 122 5.01 17.35 5.29
N ILE A 123 5.06 16.11 5.79
CA ILE A 123 6.23 15.50 6.41
C ILE A 123 6.92 14.64 5.36
N TYR A 124 8.24 14.78 5.24
CA TYR A 124 9.06 13.98 4.32
C TYR A 124 10.09 13.18 5.12
N HIS A 125 10.32 11.93 4.73
CA HIS A 125 11.12 10.98 5.50
C HIS A 125 12.61 11.31 5.47
N ARG A 126 13.17 11.57 4.27
CA ARG A 126 14.56 12.02 4.01
C ARG A 126 15.70 11.04 4.29
N ASP A 127 15.51 10.08 5.19
CA ASP A 127 16.47 8.99 5.48
C ASP A 127 15.77 7.63 5.36
N LEU A 128 14.95 7.44 4.32
CA LEU A 128 14.22 6.19 4.13
C LEU A 128 15.21 5.12 3.64
N LYS A 129 15.32 4.02 4.37
CA LYS A 129 16.22 2.90 4.07
C LYS A 129 15.73 1.63 4.77
N THR A 130 16.25 0.49 4.35
CA THR A 130 15.86 -0.83 4.88
C THR A 130 16.05 -0.98 6.40
N GLN A 131 16.99 -0.24 7.00
CA GLN A 131 17.19 -0.19 8.46
C GLN A 131 16.08 0.53 9.23
N ASN A 132 15.42 1.50 8.57
CA ASN A 132 14.40 2.35 9.18
C ASN A 132 12.98 1.81 8.92
N VAL A 133 12.86 0.67 8.26
CA VAL A 133 11.60 -0.04 8.07
C VAL A 133 11.60 -1.25 8.98
N LEU A 134 10.70 -1.31 9.95
CA LEU A 134 10.69 -2.28 11.04
C LEU A 134 9.48 -3.21 10.92
N ARG A 135 9.68 -4.51 11.11
CA ARG A 135 8.63 -5.53 11.08
C ARG A 135 8.04 -5.73 12.47
N PHE A 136 6.72 -5.75 12.54
CA PHE A 136 5.94 -6.04 13.74
C PHE A 136 5.03 -7.24 13.49
N GLU A 137 4.61 -7.88 14.58
CA GLU A 137 3.69 -9.02 14.56
C GLU A 137 2.51 -8.71 15.49
N GLU A 138 1.30 -8.85 14.96
CA GLU A 138 0.05 -8.68 15.69
C GLU A 138 -0.82 -9.91 15.45
N GLY A 139 -0.87 -10.80 16.45
CA GLY A 139 -1.50 -12.12 16.28
C GLY A 139 -0.78 -12.94 15.20
N SER A 140 -1.50 -13.31 14.13
CA SER A 140 -0.95 -14.02 12.97
C SER A 140 -0.51 -13.09 11.83
N GLU A 141 -0.75 -11.78 11.94
CA GLU A 141 -0.40 -10.82 10.90
C GLU A 141 0.99 -10.24 11.13
N GLN A 142 1.73 -10.04 10.04
CA GLN A 142 3.00 -9.33 10.03
C GLN A 142 2.86 -8.10 9.15
N PHE A 143 3.40 -6.98 9.60
CA PHE A 143 3.40 -5.74 8.83
C PHE A 143 4.69 -4.96 9.05
N TYR A 144 5.03 -4.11 8.09
CA TYR A 144 6.14 -3.18 8.21
C TYR A 144 5.64 -1.80 8.62
N ALA A 145 6.42 -1.14 9.48
CA ALA A 145 6.20 0.24 9.84
C ALA A 145 7.50 1.03 9.69
N VAL A 146 7.36 2.25 9.19
CA VAL A 146 8.45 3.18 8.96
C VAL A 146 8.76 3.90 10.27
N SER A 147 10.05 3.95 10.60
CA SER A 147 10.62 4.59 11.78
C SER A 147 11.61 5.67 11.37
N ASP A 148 12.03 6.52 12.30
CA ASP A 148 13.15 7.43 12.09
C ASP A 148 13.00 8.37 10.87
N PHE A 149 11.77 8.82 10.60
CA PHE A 149 11.54 9.86 9.60
C PHE A 149 12.12 11.19 10.10
N GLY A 150 13.08 11.71 9.35
CA GLY A 150 13.88 12.86 9.72
C GLY A 150 13.07 14.15 9.68
N LEU A 151 12.41 14.52 10.77
CA LEU A 151 11.74 15.82 10.91
C LEU A 151 12.74 16.96 11.16
N ILE A 152 13.70 17.12 10.25
CA ILE A 152 14.43 18.37 10.09
C ILE A 152 13.47 19.42 9.48
N ALA A 153 12.48 19.88 10.24
CA ALA A 153 11.62 20.99 9.79
C ALA A 153 12.49 22.25 9.64
N MET A 154 12.94 22.51 8.41
CA MET A 154 13.89 23.54 8.02
C MET A 154 13.24 24.92 7.84
N ASN A 155 12.50 25.39 8.83
CA ASN A 155 12.13 26.82 8.83
C ASN A 155 13.16 27.70 9.54
N GLU A 156 14.19 27.13 10.18
CA GLU A 156 15.17 27.92 10.93
C GLU A 156 16.64 27.50 10.70
N THR A 157 17.34 28.36 9.95
CA THR A 157 18.80 28.64 9.95
C THR A 157 19.83 27.69 9.30
N ARG A 158 20.91 28.33 8.81
CA ARG A 158 22.10 27.91 8.01
C ARG A 158 22.95 26.71 8.53
N ILE A 159 22.44 25.89 9.44
CA ILE A 159 23.20 24.82 10.12
C ILE A 159 23.07 23.47 9.39
N SER A 160 22.29 23.40 8.30
CA SER A 160 22.13 22.20 7.48
C SER A 160 23.44 21.61 6.94
N ALA A 161 24.47 22.46 6.75
CA ALA A 161 25.78 22.07 6.26
C ALA A 161 26.65 21.27 7.27
N LEU A 162 26.36 21.33 8.58
CA LEU A 162 27.16 20.68 9.63
C LEU A 162 26.66 19.26 9.98
N THR A 163 25.37 18.96 9.80
CA THR A 163 24.87 17.57 9.80
C THR A 163 25.48 16.73 8.68
N MET A 164 25.97 17.39 7.63
CA MET A 164 26.67 16.80 6.48
C MET A 164 28.09 16.28 6.82
N THR A 165 28.71 16.72 7.92
CA THR A 165 30.05 16.26 8.33
C THR A 165 30.04 15.02 9.23
N GLY A 166 28.88 14.68 9.82
CA GLY A 166 28.72 13.51 10.68
C GLY A 166 28.14 12.28 9.99
N MET A 167 27.50 12.46 8.83
CA MET A 167 27.13 11.38 7.92
C MET A 167 28.39 10.99 7.14
N ALA A 168 28.86 9.76 7.28
CA ALA A 168 30.00 9.27 6.51
C ALA A 168 29.72 9.51 5.01
N LYS A 169 30.49 10.43 4.39
CA LYS A 169 30.57 10.63 2.95
C LYS A 169 31.00 9.30 2.30
N GLY A 170 30.07 8.39 2.06
CA GLY A 170 30.36 7.09 1.44
C GLY A 170 29.41 5.93 1.74
N SER A 171 28.46 6.03 2.69
CA SER A 171 27.61 4.89 3.08
C SER A 171 26.11 5.05 2.83
N ASP A 172 25.70 6.14 2.18
CA ASP A 172 24.29 6.44 1.98
C ASP A 172 23.83 6.03 0.57
N TYR A 173 23.35 4.78 0.47
CA TYR A 173 22.88 4.17 -0.77
C TYR A 173 21.42 4.50 -1.11
N TYR A 174 20.73 5.29 -0.30
CA TYR A 174 19.29 5.55 -0.41
C TYR A 174 18.96 7.03 -0.58
N THR A 175 19.87 7.94 -0.24
CA THR A 175 19.60 9.38 -0.32
C THR A 175 19.60 9.92 -1.74
N ALA A 176 18.58 10.74 -2.04
CA ALA A 176 18.40 11.37 -3.33
C ALA A 176 19.47 12.45 -3.63
N PRO A 177 19.85 12.65 -4.91
CA PRO A 177 20.92 13.60 -5.29
C PRO A 177 20.68 15.05 -4.85
N GLU A 178 19.43 15.49 -4.84
CA GLU A 178 19.07 16.84 -4.40
C GLU A 178 19.20 17.04 -2.89
N ILE A 179 19.08 15.96 -2.10
CA ILE A 179 19.17 15.98 -0.64
C ILE A 179 20.61 16.01 -0.17
N THR A 180 21.50 15.30 -0.87
CA THR A 180 22.96 15.41 -0.62
C THR A 180 23.48 16.82 -0.92
N SER A 181 22.82 17.54 -1.83
CA SER A 181 23.15 18.92 -2.18
C SER A 181 22.56 19.94 -1.20
N ASP A 182 21.29 19.80 -0.85
CA ASP A 182 20.61 20.64 0.14
C ASP A 182 19.42 19.89 0.76
N LEU A 183 19.53 19.54 2.04
CA LEU A 183 18.49 18.88 2.84
C LEU A 183 17.13 19.61 2.81
N ARG A 184 17.10 20.91 2.51
CA ARG A 184 15.85 21.69 2.39
C ARG A 184 15.04 21.36 1.14
N ARG A 185 15.63 20.64 0.19
CA ARG A 185 14.96 20.19 -1.06
C ARG A 185 14.16 18.90 -0.89
N ALA A 186 14.01 18.43 0.35
CA ALA A 186 13.13 17.33 0.69
C ALA A 186 11.72 17.54 0.16
N SER A 187 11.19 16.49 -0.45
CA SER A 187 9.90 16.49 -1.13
C SER A 187 9.38 15.04 -1.20
N PRO A 188 8.12 14.83 -1.61
CA PRO A 188 7.66 13.48 -1.92
C PRO A 188 8.59 12.75 -2.91
N GLN A 189 9.15 13.50 -3.86
CA GLN A 189 10.05 12.95 -4.88
C GLN A 189 11.38 12.46 -4.32
N SER A 190 11.89 13.03 -3.21
CA SER A 190 13.10 12.52 -2.58
C SER A 190 12.85 11.20 -1.87
N ASP A 191 11.70 11.03 -1.22
CA ASP A 191 11.33 9.76 -0.59
C ASP A 191 11.04 8.67 -1.63
N ILE A 192 10.48 9.04 -2.79
CA ILE A 192 10.31 8.13 -3.94
C ILE A 192 11.64 7.61 -4.48
N TYR A 193 12.71 8.43 -4.47
CA TYR A 193 14.04 7.96 -4.85
C TYR A 193 14.51 6.86 -3.88
N SER A 194 14.40 7.12 -2.58
CA SER A 194 14.76 6.15 -1.55
C SER A 194 13.93 4.88 -1.60
N LEU A 195 12.62 4.99 -1.88
CA LEU A 195 11.74 3.85 -2.14
C LEU A 195 12.23 3.04 -3.35
N GLY A 196 12.61 3.71 -4.44
CA GLY A 196 13.21 3.07 -5.61
C GLY A 196 14.50 2.30 -5.29
N CYS A 197 15.31 2.82 -4.37
CA CYS A 197 16.50 2.12 -3.86
C CYS A 197 16.13 0.89 -3.03
N ILE A 198 15.09 0.94 -2.19
CA ILE A 198 14.60 -0.22 -1.44
C ILE A 198 14.06 -1.29 -2.40
N ILE A 199 13.25 -0.90 -3.40
CA ILE A 199 12.73 -1.82 -4.42
C ILE A 199 13.91 -2.48 -5.15
N HIS A 200 14.95 -1.72 -5.49
CA HIS A 200 16.15 -2.25 -6.14
C HIS A 200 16.88 -3.28 -5.27
N ASP A 201 16.89 -3.15 -3.95
CA ASP A 201 17.49 -4.17 -3.08
C ASP A 201 16.76 -5.53 -3.15
N ILE A 202 15.50 -5.53 -3.61
CA ILE A 202 14.63 -6.72 -3.71
C ILE A 202 14.68 -7.33 -5.12
N VAL A 203 14.52 -6.50 -6.15
CA VAL A 203 14.35 -6.95 -7.54
C VAL A 203 15.52 -6.62 -8.46
N GLY A 204 16.48 -5.82 -7.98
CA GLY A 204 17.63 -5.37 -8.73
C GLY A 204 18.63 -6.50 -8.98
N THR A 205 19.28 -6.44 -10.13
CA THR A 205 20.23 -7.46 -10.60
C THR A 205 21.64 -6.92 -10.76
N GLN A 206 21.80 -5.60 -10.79
CA GLN A 206 23.09 -4.91 -10.96
C GLN A 206 23.44 -4.10 -9.71
N PRO A 207 24.74 -3.85 -9.46
CA PRO A 207 25.15 -2.95 -8.38
C PRO A 207 24.64 -1.52 -8.62
N ARG A 208 24.07 -0.91 -7.59
CA ARG A 208 23.63 0.49 -7.61
C ARG A 208 24.79 1.44 -7.30
N ILE A 209 24.87 2.54 -8.04
CA ILE A 209 25.75 3.67 -7.73
C ILE A 209 24.95 4.69 -6.90
N PRO A 210 25.42 5.12 -5.71
CA PRO A 210 24.74 6.13 -4.91
C PRO A 210 24.47 7.42 -5.68
N CYS A 211 23.32 8.05 -5.44
CA CYS A 211 22.91 9.31 -6.09
C CYS A 211 22.84 9.26 -7.62
N HIS A 212 22.69 8.08 -8.23
CA HIS A 212 22.52 7.93 -9.68
C HIS A 212 21.17 7.31 -10.02
N GLU A 213 20.76 7.49 -11.29
CA GLU A 213 19.60 6.78 -11.84
C GLU A 213 19.93 5.29 -11.96
N ILE A 214 19.02 4.45 -11.50
CA ILE A 214 19.07 3.00 -11.72
C ILE A 214 18.58 2.72 -13.12
N ARG A 215 19.39 2.01 -13.90
CA ARG A 215 19.07 1.58 -15.26
C ARG A 215 19.39 0.11 -15.37
N GLU A 216 18.34 -0.69 -15.40
CA GLU A 216 18.44 -2.13 -15.59
C GLU A 216 17.48 -2.58 -16.68
N ASP A 217 17.87 -3.64 -17.35
CA ASP A 217 17.01 -4.38 -18.26
C ASP A 217 16.16 -5.35 -17.43
N GLY A 218 14.86 -5.43 -17.72
CA GLY A 218 13.96 -6.34 -17.01
C GLY A 218 12.60 -5.71 -16.68
N PRO A 219 11.69 -6.52 -16.13
CA PRO A 219 10.29 -6.13 -15.90
C PRO A 219 10.16 -4.85 -15.03
N TYR A 220 11.03 -4.68 -14.04
CA TYR A 220 11.01 -3.54 -13.11
C TYR A 220 11.91 -2.36 -13.54
N GLY A 221 12.68 -2.49 -14.62
CA GLY A 221 13.71 -1.51 -15.01
C GLY A 221 13.16 -0.10 -15.26
N ALA A 222 12.00 0.01 -15.91
CA ALA A 222 11.33 1.28 -16.15
C ALA A 222 10.85 1.95 -14.84
N ILE A 223 10.38 1.14 -13.89
CA ILE A 223 9.89 1.60 -12.58
C ILE A 223 11.06 2.11 -11.75
N LEU A 224 12.12 1.31 -11.62
CA LEU A 224 13.33 1.69 -10.90
C LEU A 224 13.92 2.99 -11.46
N ARG A 225 13.98 3.11 -12.79
CA ARG A 225 14.42 4.34 -13.46
C ARG A 225 13.52 5.52 -13.14
N ASN A 226 12.21 5.36 -13.23
CA ASN A 226 11.26 6.43 -12.95
C ASN A 226 11.18 6.79 -11.45
N CYS A 227 11.60 5.91 -10.54
CA CYS A 227 11.80 6.28 -9.12
C CYS A 227 13.08 7.07 -8.92
N THR A 228 14.15 6.74 -9.64
CA THR A 228 15.51 7.20 -9.33
C THR A 228 16.07 8.26 -10.29
N ARG A 229 15.22 8.89 -11.12
CA ARG A 229 15.68 9.93 -12.05
C ARG A 229 16.47 11.05 -11.37
N THR A 230 17.50 11.57 -12.03
CA THR A 230 18.29 12.70 -11.52
C THR A 230 17.42 13.95 -11.36
N ASP A 231 16.53 14.18 -12.33
CA ASP A 231 15.52 15.23 -12.25
C ASP A 231 14.30 14.73 -11.46
N ALA A 232 14.15 15.23 -10.23
CA ALA A 232 13.06 14.89 -9.33
C ALA A 232 11.67 15.11 -9.94
N SER A 233 11.48 16.10 -10.82
CA SER A 233 10.17 16.42 -11.42
C SER A 233 9.66 15.33 -12.38
N ARG A 234 10.58 14.53 -12.92
CA ARG A 234 10.31 13.41 -13.83
C ARG A 234 10.12 12.08 -13.10
N ARG A 235 10.26 12.06 -11.77
CA ARG A 235 9.95 10.88 -10.97
C ARG A 235 8.43 10.65 -10.91
N PHE A 236 8.02 9.50 -10.39
CA PHE A 236 6.61 9.26 -10.06
C PHE A 236 6.03 10.40 -9.21
N LYS A 237 4.74 10.68 -9.39
CA LYS A 237 4.08 11.80 -8.72
C LYS A 237 3.82 11.53 -7.24
N SER A 238 3.64 10.26 -6.86
CA SER A 238 3.42 9.80 -5.49
C SER A 238 4.02 8.41 -5.29
N ALA A 239 4.20 8.01 -4.02
CA ALA A 239 4.59 6.65 -3.66
C ALA A 239 3.52 5.62 -4.12
N LYS A 240 2.24 6.00 -4.09
CA LYS A 240 1.13 5.18 -4.61
C LYS A 240 1.29 4.85 -6.09
N ALA A 241 1.69 5.83 -6.92
CA ALA A 241 1.93 5.58 -8.35
C ALA A 241 3.10 4.61 -8.61
N VAL A 242 4.07 4.53 -7.69
CA VAL A 242 5.15 3.53 -7.75
C VAL A 242 4.58 2.14 -7.48
N LEU A 243 3.76 2.01 -6.43
CA LEU A 243 3.08 0.77 -6.08
C LEU A 243 2.24 0.28 -7.28
N ASP A 244 1.32 1.11 -7.78
CA ASP A 244 0.46 0.79 -8.93
C ASP A 244 1.27 0.26 -10.13
N ALA A 245 2.43 0.86 -10.40
CA ALA A 245 3.34 0.40 -11.45
C ALA A 245 3.98 -0.97 -11.14
N LEU A 246 4.49 -1.20 -9.93
CA LEU A 246 5.05 -2.51 -9.53
C LEU A 246 4.03 -3.62 -9.72
N ILE A 247 2.80 -3.35 -9.34
CA ILE A 247 1.68 -4.28 -9.40
C ILE A 247 1.37 -4.70 -10.82
N SER A 248 1.28 -3.72 -11.73
CA SER A 248 1.06 -4.01 -13.15
C SER A 248 2.13 -4.93 -13.74
N VAL A 249 3.35 -4.92 -13.18
CA VAL A 249 4.48 -5.72 -13.65
C VAL A 249 4.56 -7.08 -12.96
N SER A 250 4.22 -7.17 -11.67
CA SER A 250 4.35 -8.38 -10.87
C SER A 250 3.28 -9.45 -11.15
N VAL A 251 2.27 -9.14 -11.96
CA VAL A 251 1.35 -10.17 -12.46
C VAL A 251 2.08 -11.01 -13.52
N THR A 252 2.73 -12.08 -13.06
CA THR A 252 3.17 -13.15 -13.96
C THR A 252 1.93 -13.94 -14.33
N LEU A 253 1.29 -13.57 -15.46
CA LEU A 253 0.33 -14.45 -16.10
C LEU A 253 1.09 -15.73 -16.51
N PRO A 254 0.56 -16.93 -16.25
CA PRO A 254 1.14 -18.16 -16.76
C PRO A 254 1.33 -18.06 -18.28
N PRO A 255 2.32 -18.75 -18.88
CA PRO A 255 2.51 -18.71 -20.32
C PRO A 255 1.21 -19.08 -21.02
N LEU A 256 0.76 -18.19 -21.91
CA LEU A 256 -0.47 -18.38 -22.67
C LEU A 256 -0.35 -19.64 -23.51
N THR A 257 -1.37 -20.48 -23.46
CA THR A 257 -1.39 -21.76 -24.18
C THR A 257 -2.00 -21.63 -25.58
N ASN A 258 -2.78 -20.58 -25.81
CA ASN A 258 -3.52 -20.36 -27.05
C ASN A 258 -3.06 -19.08 -27.78
N GLU A 259 -2.67 -19.21 -29.06
CA GLU A 259 -2.25 -18.08 -29.90
C GLU A 259 -3.35 -17.01 -30.06
N ARG A 260 -4.64 -17.40 -30.06
CA ARG A 260 -5.75 -16.43 -30.11
C ARG A 260 -5.80 -15.58 -28.85
N THR A 261 -5.53 -16.17 -27.69
CA THR A 261 -5.50 -15.47 -26.40
C THR A 261 -4.42 -14.40 -26.38
N SER A 262 -3.23 -14.71 -26.90
CA SER A 262 -2.14 -13.74 -27.04
C SER A 262 -2.56 -12.53 -27.86
N GLY A 263 -3.26 -12.75 -28.99
CA GLY A 263 -3.79 -11.67 -29.81
C GLY A 263 -4.80 -10.78 -29.08
N PHE A 264 -5.71 -11.37 -28.31
CA PHE A 264 -6.67 -10.61 -27.50
C PHE A 264 -6.00 -9.81 -26.38
N VAL A 265 -5.09 -10.44 -25.64
CA VAL A 265 -4.36 -9.79 -24.54
C VAL A 265 -3.52 -8.62 -25.06
N GLU A 266 -2.85 -8.77 -26.20
CA GLU A 266 -2.09 -7.71 -26.82
C GLU A 266 -2.98 -6.51 -27.21
N GLN A 267 -4.12 -6.77 -27.85
CA GLN A 267 -5.09 -5.73 -28.23
C GLN A 267 -5.67 -5.00 -27.01
N LEU A 268 -6.03 -5.74 -25.96
CA LEU A 268 -6.52 -5.16 -24.70
C LEU A 268 -5.47 -4.26 -24.05
N ASN A 269 -4.22 -4.74 -23.94
CA ASN A 269 -3.12 -4.00 -23.32
C ASN A 269 -2.72 -2.75 -24.13
N GLN A 270 -2.84 -2.79 -25.46
CA GLN A 270 -2.60 -1.63 -26.33
C GLN A 270 -3.76 -0.63 -26.35
N HIS A 271 -4.87 -0.93 -25.65
CA HIS A 271 -6.09 -0.12 -25.64
C HIS A 271 -6.67 0.10 -27.05
N GLU A 272 -6.49 -0.89 -27.94
CA GLU A 272 -7.07 -0.84 -29.28
C GLU A 272 -8.57 -1.20 -29.24
N PRO A 273 -9.44 -0.47 -29.97
CA PRO A 273 -10.86 -0.79 -30.02
C PRO A 273 -11.11 -2.18 -30.63
N LEU A 274 -11.69 -3.08 -29.84
CA LEU A 274 -12.10 -4.40 -30.33
C LEU A 274 -13.36 -4.32 -31.18
N SER A 275 -13.38 -5.09 -32.28
CA SER A 275 -14.59 -5.28 -33.10
C SER A 275 -15.60 -6.20 -32.40
N GLU A 276 -16.88 -6.15 -32.79
CA GLU A 276 -17.91 -7.04 -32.22
C GLU A 276 -17.54 -8.52 -32.34
N ALA A 277 -16.98 -8.94 -33.47
CA ALA A 277 -16.55 -10.31 -33.69
C ALA A 277 -15.39 -10.71 -32.76
N ALA A 278 -14.48 -9.78 -32.48
CA ALA A 278 -13.38 -10.01 -31.54
C ALA A 278 -13.89 -10.11 -30.10
N TRP A 279 -14.81 -9.21 -29.70
CA TRP A 279 -15.46 -9.28 -28.39
C TRP A 279 -16.23 -10.58 -28.21
N ARG A 280 -17.01 -11.01 -29.21
CA ARG A 280 -17.74 -12.28 -29.18
C ARG A 280 -16.79 -13.46 -29.00
N GLY A 281 -15.73 -13.53 -29.80
CA GLY A 281 -14.75 -14.62 -29.70
C GLY A 281 -13.99 -14.65 -28.38
N LEU A 282 -13.72 -13.47 -27.80
CA LEU A 282 -13.11 -13.35 -26.47
C LEU A 282 -14.08 -13.87 -25.39
N VAL A 283 -15.33 -13.41 -25.38
CA VAL A 283 -16.33 -13.83 -24.38
C VAL A 283 -16.57 -15.33 -24.47
N GLU A 284 -16.75 -15.88 -25.68
CA GLU A 284 -16.91 -17.33 -25.90
C GLU A 284 -15.70 -18.12 -25.35
N LEU A 285 -14.48 -17.66 -25.61
CA LEU A 285 -13.27 -18.32 -25.09
C LEU A 285 -13.22 -18.30 -23.56
N VAL A 286 -13.50 -17.15 -22.93
CA VAL A 286 -13.50 -17.04 -21.45
C VAL A 286 -14.63 -17.88 -20.84
N GLU A 287 -15.79 -17.99 -21.49
CA GLU A 287 -16.87 -18.87 -21.02
C GLU A 287 -16.49 -20.36 -21.12
N ASP A 288 -16.03 -20.80 -22.29
CA ASP A 288 -15.70 -22.19 -22.56
C ASP A 288 -14.51 -22.67 -21.71
N GLU A 289 -13.56 -21.77 -21.46
CA GLU A 289 -12.31 -22.07 -20.75
C GLU A 289 -12.20 -21.36 -19.40
N PHE A 290 -13.30 -21.02 -18.71
CA PHE A 290 -13.32 -20.17 -17.50
C PHE A 290 -12.26 -20.46 -16.43
N GLY A 291 -11.86 -21.72 -16.25
CA GLY A 291 -10.83 -22.13 -15.27
C GLY A 291 -9.38 -22.10 -15.79
N SER A 292 -9.17 -21.85 -17.08
CA SER A 292 -7.87 -21.90 -17.75
C SER A 292 -7.03 -20.66 -17.44
N ASN A 293 -5.72 -20.78 -17.66
CA ASN A 293 -4.81 -19.64 -17.53
C ASN A 293 -5.07 -18.59 -18.61
N ASP A 294 -5.54 -19.02 -19.78
CA ASP A 294 -5.87 -18.14 -20.90
C ASP A 294 -7.10 -17.27 -20.60
N ALA A 295 -8.16 -17.86 -20.04
CA ALA A 295 -9.33 -17.12 -19.59
C ALA A 295 -8.98 -16.10 -18.49
N ARG A 296 -8.15 -16.51 -17.52
CA ARG A 296 -7.66 -15.61 -16.47
C ARG A 296 -6.84 -14.45 -17.03
N ALA A 297 -5.96 -14.70 -17.99
CA ALA A 297 -5.15 -13.65 -18.62
C ALA A 297 -6.02 -12.59 -19.31
N ILE A 298 -7.06 -13.02 -20.02
CA ILE A 298 -8.03 -12.11 -20.63
C ILE A 298 -8.74 -11.30 -19.56
N LEU A 299 -9.33 -11.94 -18.54
CA LEU A 299 -10.07 -11.26 -17.48
C LEU A 299 -9.22 -10.24 -16.71
N VAL A 300 -7.92 -10.54 -16.52
CA VAL A 300 -6.95 -9.61 -15.92
C VAL A 300 -6.69 -8.40 -16.83
N SER A 301 -6.66 -8.59 -18.14
CA SER A 301 -6.40 -7.53 -19.13
C SER A 301 -7.63 -6.68 -19.47
N VAL A 302 -8.84 -7.09 -19.10
CA VAL A 302 -10.04 -6.25 -19.26
C VAL A 302 -10.00 -5.11 -18.23
N GLY A 303 -9.62 -3.93 -18.70
CA GLY A 303 -9.60 -2.68 -17.92
C GLY A 303 -10.93 -1.91 -17.99
N LEU A 304 -10.95 -0.77 -17.30
CA LEU A 304 -12.12 0.10 -17.18
C LEU A 304 -12.63 0.59 -18.53
N ASP A 305 -11.72 1.10 -19.36
CA ASP A 305 -12.06 1.68 -20.66
C ASP A 305 -12.64 0.62 -21.61
N GLN A 306 -12.04 -0.58 -21.61
CA GLN A 306 -12.48 -1.71 -22.42
C GLN A 306 -13.86 -2.22 -21.97
N ALA A 307 -14.09 -2.32 -20.65
CA ALA A 307 -15.39 -2.72 -20.12
C ALA A 307 -16.49 -1.69 -20.46
N SER A 308 -16.18 -0.39 -20.31
CA SER A 308 -17.12 0.69 -20.62
C SER A 308 -17.47 0.73 -22.10
N ASP A 309 -16.47 0.57 -22.95
CA ASP A 309 -16.61 0.50 -24.40
C ASP A 309 -17.46 -0.69 -24.84
N LEU A 310 -17.20 -1.88 -24.29
CA LEU A 310 -17.98 -3.08 -24.54
C LEU A 310 -19.45 -2.88 -24.15
N CYS A 311 -19.72 -2.39 -22.94
CA CYS A 311 -21.09 -2.20 -22.45
C CYS A 311 -21.85 -1.15 -23.28
N THR A 312 -21.16 -0.13 -23.78
CA THR A 312 -21.76 0.93 -24.60
C THR A 312 -22.09 0.45 -26.01
N ARG A 313 -21.17 -0.28 -26.65
CA ARG A 313 -21.33 -0.69 -28.05
C ARG A 313 -22.06 -2.01 -28.23
N HIS A 314 -21.90 -2.94 -27.29
CA HIS A 314 -22.38 -4.32 -27.38
C HIS A 314 -22.95 -4.80 -26.03
N PRO A 315 -24.11 -4.25 -25.59
CA PRO A 315 -24.63 -4.47 -24.23
C PRO A 315 -24.90 -5.95 -23.90
N GLU A 316 -25.34 -6.77 -24.87
CA GLU A 316 -25.56 -8.21 -24.65
C GLU A 316 -24.26 -8.98 -24.33
N LEU A 317 -23.15 -8.59 -24.98
CA LEU A 317 -21.83 -9.17 -24.70
C LEU A 317 -21.25 -8.62 -23.40
N GLY A 318 -21.49 -7.34 -23.10
CA GLY A 318 -21.15 -6.72 -21.82
C GLY A 318 -21.83 -7.41 -20.65
N ASP A 319 -23.11 -7.77 -20.79
CA ASP A 319 -23.85 -8.48 -19.74
C ASP A 319 -23.26 -9.86 -19.46
N ARG A 320 -22.99 -10.65 -20.51
CA ARG A 320 -22.34 -11.96 -20.39
C ARG A 320 -20.96 -11.85 -19.75
N LEU A 321 -20.12 -10.93 -20.22
CA LEU A 321 -18.78 -10.73 -19.64
C LEU A 321 -18.87 -10.29 -18.17
N GLY A 322 -19.83 -9.43 -17.82
CA GLY A 322 -20.05 -8.97 -16.46
C GLY A 322 -20.34 -10.12 -15.49
N GLN A 323 -21.20 -11.07 -15.87
CA GLN A 323 -21.50 -12.26 -15.04
C GLN A 323 -20.26 -13.15 -14.85
N ILE A 324 -19.50 -13.39 -15.91
CA ILE A 324 -18.27 -14.16 -15.88
C ILE A 324 -17.23 -13.47 -14.99
N TYR A 325 -17.06 -12.16 -15.16
CA TYR A 325 -16.11 -11.34 -14.43
C TYR A 325 -16.46 -11.32 -12.93
N ALA A 326 -17.74 -11.13 -12.59
CA ALA A 326 -18.22 -11.20 -11.22
C ALA A 326 -17.96 -12.57 -10.58
N ARG A 327 -18.28 -13.65 -11.29
CA ARG A 327 -17.99 -15.02 -10.82
C ARG A 327 -16.50 -15.25 -10.58
N TRP A 328 -15.65 -14.75 -11.48
CA TRP A 328 -14.20 -14.87 -11.35
C TRP A 328 -13.69 -14.08 -10.15
N VAL A 329 -14.14 -12.84 -9.98
CA VAL A 329 -13.76 -12.00 -8.84
C VAL A 329 -14.23 -12.62 -7.52
N HIS A 330 -15.45 -13.14 -7.47
CA HIS A 330 -15.99 -13.77 -6.28
C HIS A 330 -15.24 -15.06 -5.90
N GLY A 331 -14.84 -15.87 -6.88
CA GLY A 331 -14.19 -17.16 -6.66
C GLY A 331 -12.66 -17.13 -6.57
N SER A 332 -12.03 -15.96 -6.65
CA SER A 332 -10.57 -15.81 -6.70
C SER A 332 -10.03 -14.88 -5.62
N SER A 333 -8.78 -15.09 -5.23
CA SER A 333 -8.04 -14.16 -4.37
C SER A 333 -7.13 -13.25 -5.20
N PHE A 334 -7.03 -11.99 -4.81
CA PHE A 334 -6.29 -10.99 -5.56
C PHE A 334 -5.27 -10.28 -4.69
N ALA A 335 -4.16 -9.87 -5.31
CA ALA A 335 -3.19 -9.01 -4.65
C ALA A 335 -3.83 -7.66 -4.29
N PHE A 336 -3.30 -7.02 -3.25
CA PHE A 336 -4.01 -6.00 -2.49
C PHE A 336 -4.55 -4.86 -3.39
N GLU A 337 -3.62 -4.15 -3.98
CA GLU A 337 -3.72 -3.26 -5.12
C GLU A 337 -4.74 -3.47 -6.25
N ARG A 338 -5.08 -4.71 -6.61
CA ARG A 338 -5.94 -4.96 -7.77
C ARG A 338 -7.40 -4.80 -7.43
N CYS A 339 -7.74 -4.90 -6.16
CA CYS A 339 -9.13 -4.87 -5.72
C CYS A 339 -9.85 -3.58 -6.14
N ASP A 340 -9.16 -2.43 -6.12
CA ASP A 340 -9.74 -1.15 -6.53
C ASP A 340 -10.02 -1.12 -8.05
N ALA A 341 -9.08 -1.63 -8.86
CA ALA A 341 -9.25 -1.71 -10.31
C ALA A 341 -10.36 -2.69 -10.71
N LEU A 342 -10.40 -3.87 -10.06
CA LEU A 342 -11.46 -4.86 -10.24
C LEU A 342 -12.82 -4.26 -9.82
N ALA A 343 -12.88 -3.53 -8.71
CA ALA A 343 -14.11 -2.88 -8.25
C ALA A 343 -14.61 -1.81 -9.21
N ASN A 344 -13.72 -1.05 -9.85
CA ASN A 344 -14.10 -0.07 -10.88
C ASN A 344 -14.65 -0.75 -12.15
N VAL A 345 -14.08 -1.89 -12.55
CA VAL A 345 -14.62 -2.67 -13.67
C VAL A 345 -15.98 -3.29 -13.30
N LEU A 346 -16.12 -3.82 -12.08
CA LEU A 346 -17.41 -4.30 -11.57
C LEU A 346 -18.47 -3.20 -11.56
N GLU A 347 -18.12 -1.97 -11.19
CA GLU A 347 -19.04 -0.82 -11.21
C GLU A 347 -19.58 -0.53 -12.61
N VAL A 348 -18.74 -0.61 -13.66
CA VAL A 348 -19.20 -0.48 -15.05
C VAL A 348 -20.28 -1.50 -15.39
N PHE A 349 -20.09 -2.75 -14.97
CA PHE A 349 -21.09 -3.80 -15.16
C PHE A 349 -22.33 -3.61 -14.29
N VAL A 350 -22.20 -3.04 -13.08
CA VAL A 350 -23.34 -2.65 -12.23
C VAL A 350 -24.15 -1.53 -12.89
N ASP A 351 -23.52 -0.59 -13.56
CA ASP A 351 -24.23 0.51 -14.21
C ASP A 351 -24.98 0.03 -15.47
N ALA A 352 -24.32 -0.75 -16.32
CA ALA A 352 -24.83 -1.13 -17.64
C ALA A 352 -25.56 -2.47 -17.73
N GLY A 353 -25.34 -3.40 -16.79
CA GLY A 353 -25.81 -4.78 -16.86
C GLY A 353 -27.30 -4.99 -16.56
N SER A 354 -27.76 -6.22 -16.78
CA SER A 354 -29.06 -6.73 -16.36
C SER A 354 -29.13 -6.88 -14.84
N PHE A 355 -30.34 -7.08 -14.29
CA PHE A 355 -30.51 -7.27 -12.84
C PHE A 355 -29.65 -8.41 -12.28
N GLU A 356 -29.44 -9.48 -13.04
CA GLU A 356 -28.61 -10.61 -12.62
C GLU A 356 -27.14 -10.19 -12.52
N THR A 357 -26.60 -9.59 -13.57
CA THR A 357 -25.23 -9.07 -13.61
C THR A 357 -24.95 -8.06 -12.50
N LYS A 358 -25.88 -7.12 -12.26
CA LYS A 358 -25.75 -6.14 -11.17
C LYS A 358 -25.61 -6.81 -9.82
N VAL A 359 -26.43 -7.82 -9.55
CA VAL A 359 -26.40 -8.54 -8.28
C VAL A 359 -25.11 -9.36 -8.11
N ASP A 360 -24.70 -10.08 -9.15
CA ASP A 360 -23.45 -10.84 -9.13
C ASP A 360 -22.25 -9.92 -8.88
N CYS A 361 -22.19 -8.77 -9.56
CA CYS A 361 -21.11 -7.79 -9.39
C CYS A 361 -21.09 -7.18 -7.97
N LEU A 362 -22.26 -6.86 -7.40
CA LEU A 362 -22.35 -6.32 -6.03
C LEU A 362 -21.93 -7.35 -4.98
N MET A 363 -22.33 -8.61 -5.13
CA MET A 363 -21.89 -9.71 -4.26
C MET A 363 -20.38 -9.95 -4.37
N ALA A 364 -19.83 -9.93 -5.60
CA ALA A 364 -18.40 -10.02 -5.83
C ALA A 364 -17.64 -8.83 -5.20
N MET A 365 -18.18 -7.61 -5.28
CA MET A 365 -17.58 -6.41 -4.69
C MET A 365 -17.57 -6.47 -3.15
N LEU A 366 -18.66 -6.94 -2.54
CA LEU A 366 -18.74 -7.09 -1.08
C LEU A 366 -17.69 -8.09 -0.56
N GLU A 367 -17.58 -9.24 -1.23
CA GLU A 367 -16.61 -10.27 -0.85
C GLU A 367 -15.17 -9.77 -1.10
N LEU A 368 -14.91 -9.16 -2.26
CA LEU A 368 -13.61 -8.57 -2.59
C LEU A 368 -13.18 -7.52 -1.56
N GLY A 369 -14.13 -6.69 -1.11
CA GLY A 369 -13.87 -5.63 -0.16
C GLY A 369 -13.49 -6.16 1.23
N THR A 370 -14.30 -7.07 1.75
CA THR A 370 -14.22 -7.55 3.14
C THR A 370 -13.18 -8.66 3.35
N SER A 371 -12.85 -9.42 2.31
CA SER A 371 -11.77 -10.41 2.36
C SER A 371 -10.38 -9.77 2.46
N HIS A 372 -10.23 -8.48 2.10
CA HIS A 372 -8.95 -7.79 2.10
C HIS A 372 -8.94 -6.43 2.83
N ASN A 373 -9.93 -6.15 3.70
CA ASN A 373 -10.10 -4.88 4.45
C ASN A 373 -9.96 -3.63 3.55
N ARG A 374 -10.71 -3.61 2.45
CA ARG A 374 -10.60 -2.59 1.40
C ARG A 374 -11.55 -1.44 1.64
N TRP A 375 -11.08 -0.41 2.31
CA TRP A 375 -11.95 0.74 2.59
C TRP A 375 -12.54 1.39 1.34
N TYR A 376 -11.79 1.42 0.23
CA TYR A 376 -12.29 1.94 -1.05
C TYR A 376 -13.43 1.08 -1.62
N VAL A 377 -13.21 -0.23 -1.74
CA VAL A 377 -14.17 -1.18 -2.31
C VAL A 377 -15.41 -1.31 -1.42
N GLU A 378 -15.22 -1.38 -0.10
CA GLU A 378 -16.30 -1.39 0.88
C GLU A 378 -17.13 -0.10 0.80
N ARG A 379 -16.51 1.08 0.73
CA ARG A 379 -17.23 2.34 0.57
C ARG A 379 -18.00 2.40 -0.74
N LYS A 380 -17.40 1.92 -1.84
CA LYS A 380 -18.06 1.85 -3.14
C LYS A 380 -19.28 0.94 -3.10
N PHE A 381 -19.17 -0.23 -2.46
CA PHE A 381 -20.31 -1.13 -2.25
C PHE A 381 -21.44 -0.43 -1.48
N PHE A 382 -21.14 0.23 -0.35
CA PHE A 382 -22.14 0.96 0.44
C PHE A 382 -22.76 2.13 -0.34
N GLN A 383 -22.00 2.80 -1.19
CA GLN A 383 -22.49 3.86 -2.05
C GLN A 383 -23.47 3.31 -3.10
N LEU A 384 -23.11 2.23 -3.81
CA LEU A 384 -23.96 1.61 -4.83
C LEU A 384 -25.23 0.99 -4.23
N CYS A 385 -25.13 0.42 -3.03
CA CYS A 385 -26.23 -0.17 -2.28
C CYS A 385 -26.97 0.81 -1.35
N GLY A 386 -26.74 2.12 -1.52
CA GLY A 386 -27.33 3.16 -0.67
C GLY A 386 -28.83 3.43 -0.94
N PRO A 387 -29.42 4.46 -0.31
CA PRO A 387 -30.85 4.76 -0.40
C PRO A 387 -31.35 5.15 -1.81
N SER A 388 -30.44 5.45 -2.74
CA SER A 388 -30.76 5.76 -4.14
C SER A 388 -30.82 4.52 -5.05
N MET A 389 -30.51 3.33 -4.54
CA MET A 389 -30.62 2.08 -5.28
C MET A 389 -32.08 1.82 -5.72
N ASP A 390 -32.27 1.21 -6.89
CA ASP A 390 -33.59 0.79 -7.37
C ASP A 390 -34.24 -0.28 -6.45
N ASP A 391 -35.53 -0.13 -6.18
CA ASP A 391 -36.29 -1.01 -5.29
C ASP A 391 -36.29 -2.48 -5.75
N ASN A 392 -36.38 -2.74 -7.05
CA ASN A 392 -36.40 -4.09 -7.59
C ASN A 392 -35.01 -4.72 -7.51
N LEU A 393 -33.96 -3.93 -7.76
CA LEU A 393 -32.57 -4.37 -7.58
C LEU A 393 -32.29 -4.72 -6.12
N ALA A 394 -32.73 -3.87 -5.18
CA ALA A 394 -32.59 -4.12 -3.75
C ALA A 394 -33.32 -5.40 -3.32
N ARG A 395 -34.54 -5.66 -3.82
CA ARG A 395 -35.26 -6.91 -3.55
C ARG A 395 -34.53 -8.13 -4.12
N ARG A 396 -34.00 -8.04 -5.34
CA ARG A 396 -33.27 -9.15 -5.97
C ARG A 396 -31.95 -9.44 -5.26
N LEU A 397 -31.18 -8.43 -4.91
CA LEU A 397 -29.96 -8.56 -4.09
C LEU A 397 -30.30 -9.13 -2.70
N GLY A 398 -31.43 -8.71 -2.14
CA GLY A 398 -31.98 -9.26 -0.90
C GLY A 398 -32.20 -10.78 -0.92
N VAL A 399 -32.47 -11.37 -2.09
CA VAL A 399 -32.55 -12.84 -2.23
C VAL A 399 -31.18 -13.49 -2.02
N GLU A 400 -30.11 -12.93 -2.60
CA GLU A 400 -28.75 -13.42 -2.37
C GLU A 400 -28.33 -13.23 -0.91
N PHE A 401 -28.74 -12.13 -0.28
CA PHE A 401 -28.44 -11.89 1.14
C PHE A 401 -29.05 -12.99 2.03
N ARG A 402 -30.30 -13.36 1.76
CA ARG A 402 -30.95 -14.48 2.48
C ARG A 402 -30.27 -15.81 2.20
N ALA A 403 -29.81 -16.04 0.98
CA ALA A 403 -29.09 -17.26 0.61
C ALA A 403 -27.72 -17.37 1.30
N ALA A 404 -27.00 -16.25 1.43
CA ALA A 404 -25.68 -16.19 2.08
C ALA A 404 -25.75 -16.31 3.63
N GLY A 405 -26.89 -15.97 4.24
CA GLY A 405 -27.16 -16.26 5.65
C GLY A 405 -26.15 -15.65 6.62
N SER A 406 -25.66 -16.45 7.58
CA SER A 406 -24.78 -15.98 8.65
C SER A 406 -23.41 -15.49 8.19
N ASP A 407 -22.93 -15.97 7.04
CA ASP A 407 -21.63 -15.53 6.50
C ASP A 407 -21.71 -14.07 6.03
N LEU A 408 -22.84 -13.68 5.43
CA LEU A 408 -23.11 -12.29 5.09
C LEU A 408 -23.07 -11.37 6.30
N CYS A 409 -23.65 -11.79 7.43
CA CYS A 409 -23.67 -10.99 8.65
C CYS A 409 -22.26 -10.69 9.18
N ARG A 410 -21.36 -11.68 9.08
CA ARG A 410 -19.94 -11.51 9.43
C ARG A 410 -19.26 -10.55 8.45
N THR A 411 -19.53 -10.71 7.17
CA THR A 411 -18.99 -9.88 6.07
C THR A 411 -19.41 -8.41 6.21
N ILE A 412 -20.70 -8.13 6.38
CA ILE A 412 -21.23 -6.78 6.61
C ILE A 412 -20.71 -6.19 7.92
N GLY A 413 -20.66 -6.96 9.01
CA GLY A 413 -20.12 -6.50 10.29
C GLY A 413 -18.63 -6.11 10.21
N ARG A 414 -17.83 -6.82 9.42
CA ARG A 414 -16.43 -6.43 9.13
C ARG A 414 -16.37 -5.09 8.40
N ALA A 415 -17.19 -4.92 7.35
CA ALA A 415 -17.24 -3.65 6.63
C ALA A 415 -17.70 -2.48 7.52
N GLU A 416 -18.72 -2.67 8.37
CA GLU A 416 -19.19 -1.65 9.33
C GLU A 416 -18.06 -1.15 10.25
N LEU A 417 -17.26 -2.08 10.80
CA LEU A 417 -16.10 -1.76 11.64
C LEU A 417 -14.96 -1.11 10.85
N SER A 418 -14.71 -1.62 9.64
CA SER A 418 -13.60 -1.25 8.77
C SER A 418 -13.71 0.20 8.25
N ILE A 419 -14.89 0.62 7.78
CA ILE A 419 -15.11 1.96 7.22
C ILE A 419 -15.97 2.89 8.10
N GLN A 420 -16.31 2.47 9.32
CA GLN A 420 -17.13 3.22 10.29
C GLN A 420 -18.50 3.62 9.73
N VAL A 421 -19.17 2.69 9.07
CA VAL A 421 -20.53 2.85 8.54
C VAL A 421 -21.51 1.96 9.29
N SER A 422 -22.81 2.28 9.17
CA SER A 422 -23.88 1.44 9.67
C SER A 422 -24.62 0.81 8.49
N ARG A 423 -25.07 -0.44 8.64
CA ARG A 423 -25.99 -1.11 7.70
C ARG A 423 -27.27 -0.32 7.45
N GLY A 424 -27.64 0.61 8.33
CA GLY A 424 -28.74 1.55 8.09
C GLY A 424 -28.48 2.57 6.97
N GLN A 425 -27.24 2.68 6.47
CA GLN A 425 -26.91 3.45 5.27
C GLN A 425 -27.20 2.69 3.97
N LEU A 426 -27.44 1.38 4.03
CA LEU A 426 -27.90 0.60 2.88
C LEU A 426 -29.36 0.93 2.56
N HIS A 427 -29.80 0.54 1.37
CA HIS A 427 -31.19 0.66 0.95
C HIS A 427 -32.15 0.06 2.01
N PRO A 428 -33.29 0.70 2.34
CA PRO A 428 -34.17 0.25 3.42
C PRO A 428 -34.60 -1.22 3.36
N VAL A 429 -34.83 -1.74 2.14
CA VAL A 429 -35.14 -3.16 1.91
C VAL A 429 -33.98 -4.07 2.34
N LEU A 430 -32.74 -3.71 2.04
CA LEU A 430 -31.56 -4.49 2.42
C LEU A 430 -31.30 -4.41 3.92
N ALA A 431 -31.46 -3.23 4.53
CA ALA A 431 -31.33 -3.05 5.97
C ALA A 431 -32.32 -3.94 6.74
N GLN A 432 -33.59 -3.97 6.31
CA GLN A 432 -34.61 -4.85 6.90
C GLN A 432 -34.23 -6.34 6.73
N ILE A 433 -33.75 -6.75 5.56
CA ILE A 433 -33.32 -8.14 5.34
C ILE A 433 -32.15 -8.51 6.25
N LEU A 434 -31.19 -7.61 6.44
CA LEU A 434 -30.05 -7.83 7.35
C LEU A 434 -30.50 -7.92 8.81
N GLU A 435 -31.54 -7.20 9.23
CA GLU A 435 -32.14 -7.37 10.57
C GLU A 435 -32.78 -8.76 10.72
N GLU A 436 -33.49 -9.24 9.69
CA GLU A 436 -34.11 -10.57 9.69
C GLU A 436 -33.09 -11.72 9.64
N VAL A 437 -31.97 -11.54 8.94
CA VAL A 437 -30.96 -12.59 8.72
C VAL A 437 -29.87 -12.61 9.80
N CYS A 438 -29.58 -11.47 10.43
CA CYS A 438 -28.51 -11.34 11.43
C CYS A 438 -28.99 -11.28 12.88
N THR A 439 -30.26 -11.57 13.12
CA THR A 439 -30.82 -11.86 14.46
C THR A 439 -30.57 -13.30 14.84
#